data_AF-A0A344UT28-F1
#
_entry.id   AF-A0A344UT28-F1
#
_cell.length_a   1.000
_cell.length_b   1.000
_cell.length_c   1.000
_cell.angle_alpha   90.00
_cell.angle_beta   90.00
_cell.angle_gamma   90.00
#
_symmetry.space_group_name_H-M   'P 1'
#
loop_
_entity.id
_entity.type
_entity.pdbx_description
1 polymer ?
#
loop_
_entity_poly.entity_id
_entity_poly.type
_entity_poly.pdbx_seq_one_letter_code
_entity_poly.pdbx_strand_id
1 'polypeptide(L)'
;MAPSPPRLTGDERAAMARVLADRYRDGASIRSLAADFGRSYGLVQRLLREAGVQTRPRGGADPASPETRAERQTVASASAVEADPGLIAALEEAEQKVRKAEKRLAKAERARARLTRRTSTKKERRAAKEKVAKRSRKAGKAAQRLQRIREQMDSRGR
;
A
#
# COMPACT_ATOMS: atom_id res chain seq x y z
N MET A 1 26.81 32.83 6.77
CA MET A 1 25.74 32.24 5.94
C MET A 1 26.03 32.63 4.50
N ALA A 2 26.40 31.67 3.63
CA ALA A 2 26.76 31.99 2.24
C ALA A 2 25.52 32.36 1.42
N PRO A 3 25.59 33.33 0.49
CA PRO A 3 24.46 33.75 -0.32
C PRO A 3 23.96 32.61 -1.21
N SER A 4 22.65 32.45 -1.32
CA SER A 4 22.02 31.51 -2.25
C SER A 4 22.49 31.78 -3.68
N PRO A 5 22.88 30.76 -4.44
CA PRO A 5 23.53 31.00 -5.71
C PRO A 5 22.52 31.45 -6.79
N PRO A 6 22.93 32.30 -7.75
CA PRO A 6 22.04 32.91 -8.73
C PRO A 6 21.33 31.87 -9.59
N ARG A 7 20.13 32.21 -10.08
CA ARG A 7 19.31 31.35 -10.94
C ARG A 7 20.02 31.13 -12.27
N LEU A 8 20.17 29.87 -12.67
CA LEU A 8 20.75 29.51 -13.97
C LEU A 8 19.74 29.83 -15.09
N THR A 9 20.17 30.58 -16.10
CA THR A 9 19.39 30.86 -17.31
C THR A 9 19.50 29.71 -18.32
N GLY A 10 18.62 29.65 -19.32
CA GLY A 10 18.42 28.47 -20.19
C GLY A 10 19.69 27.92 -20.85
N ASP A 11 20.51 28.79 -21.42
CA ASP A 11 21.78 28.40 -22.07
C ASP A 11 22.84 27.95 -21.07
N GLU A 12 23.02 28.68 -19.97
CA GLU A 12 23.95 28.32 -18.89
C GLU A 12 23.54 26.98 -18.24
N ARG A 13 22.23 26.75 -18.11
CA ARG A 13 21.65 25.51 -17.62
C ARG A 13 22.01 24.33 -18.52
N ALA A 14 21.84 24.47 -19.83
CA ALA A 14 22.12 23.41 -20.79
C ALA A 14 23.63 23.07 -20.85
N ALA A 15 24.49 24.10 -20.83
CA ALA A 15 25.94 23.92 -20.76
C ALA A 15 26.35 23.17 -19.49
N MET A 16 25.81 23.57 -18.34
CA MET A 16 26.10 22.92 -17.06
C MET A 16 25.58 21.49 -17.00
N ALA A 17 24.39 21.22 -17.55
CA ALA A 17 23.84 19.88 -17.62
C ALA A 17 24.74 18.92 -18.39
N ARG A 18 25.35 19.37 -19.49
CA ARG A 18 26.33 18.58 -20.27
C ARG A 18 27.60 18.28 -19.47
N VAL A 19 28.16 19.28 -18.80
CA VAL A 19 29.38 19.12 -17.97
C VAL A 19 29.13 18.17 -16.78
N LEU A 20 27.98 18.29 -16.12
CA LEU A 20 27.59 17.39 -15.04
C LEU A 20 27.35 15.96 -15.52
N ALA A 21 26.75 15.80 -16.70
CA ALA A 21 26.52 14.50 -17.30
C ALA A 21 27.83 13.77 -17.63
N ASP A 22 28.81 14.49 -18.16
CA ASP A 22 30.13 13.95 -18.47
C ASP A 22 30.85 13.45 -17.20
N ARG A 23 30.95 14.29 -16.17
CA ARG A 23 31.56 13.90 -14.89
C ARG A 23 30.81 12.77 -14.18
N TYR A 24 29.49 12.71 -14.32
CA TYR A 24 28.70 11.60 -13.78
C TYR A 24 28.99 10.28 -14.50
N ARG A 25 29.20 10.32 -15.83
CA ARG A 25 29.61 9.13 -16.61
C ARG A 25 31.01 8.66 -16.24
N ASP A 26 31.90 9.59 -15.88
CA ASP A 26 33.23 9.32 -15.34
C ASP A 26 33.22 8.66 -13.94
N GLY A 27 32.03 8.56 -13.32
CA GLY A 27 31.83 7.87 -12.04
C GLY A 27 31.70 8.80 -10.84
N ALA A 28 31.69 10.12 -11.04
CA ALA A 28 31.46 11.06 -9.96
C ALA A 28 30.03 10.94 -9.40
N SER A 29 29.91 10.97 -8.07
CA SER A 29 28.60 10.90 -7.41
C SER A 29 27.85 12.24 -7.52
N ILE A 30 26.52 12.19 -7.62
CA ILE A 30 25.66 13.40 -7.62
C ILE A 30 25.94 14.33 -6.41
N ARG A 31 26.32 13.75 -5.25
CA ARG A 31 26.65 14.51 -4.05
C ARG A 31 27.99 15.22 -4.16
N SER A 32 28.99 14.57 -4.75
CA SER A 32 30.29 15.18 -5.03
C SER A 32 30.13 16.33 -6.02
N LEU A 33 29.41 16.10 -7.12
CA LEU A 33 29.08 17.14 -8.10
C LEU A 33 28.34 18.32 -7.48
N ALA A 34 27.39 18.08 -6.57
CA ALA A 34 26.73 19.17 -5.86
C ALA A 34 27.71 20.01 -5.02
N ALA A 35 28.65 19.37 -4.32
CA ALA A 35 29.67 20.05 -3.52
C ALA A 35 30.69 20.81 -4.38
N ASP A 36 31.22 20.18 -5.43
CA ASP A 36 32.21 20.76 -6.35
C ASP A 36 31.68 22.02 -7.05
N PHE A 37 30.42 21.97 -7.49
CA PHE A 37 29.79 23.09 -8.20
C PHE A 37 29.08 24.08 -7.25
N GLY A 38 29.10 23.82 -5.94
CA GLY A 38 28.43 24.66 -4.94
C GLY A 38 26.91 24.77 -5.15
N ARG A 39 26.27 23.70 -5.66
CA ARG A 39 24.84 23.69 -6.01
C ARG A 39 24.07 22.64 -5.22
N SER A 40 22.75 22.81 -5.18
CA SER A 40 21.89 21.87 -4.49
C SER A 40 21.79 20.55 -5.25
N TYR A 41 21.78 19.45 -4.51
CA TYR A 41 21.60 18.10 -5.03
C TYR A 41 20.41 17.99 -5.98
N GLY A 42 19.26 18.55 -5.60
CA GLY A 42 18.04 18.51 -6.42
C GLY A 42 18.11 19.36 -7.70
N LEU A 43 19.00 20.34 -7.79
CA LEU A 43 19.28 21.05 -9.04
C LEU A 43 20.15 20.18 -9.95
N VAL A 44 21.25 19.65 -9.42
CA VAL A 44 22.15 18.74 -10.17
C VAL A 44 21.38 17.52 -10.69
N GLN A 45 20.53 16.90 -9.87
CA GLN A 45 19.69 15.77 -10.28
C GLN A 45 18.71 16.14 -11.40
N ARG A 46 18.13 17.34 -11.37
CA ARG A 46 17.26 17.84 -12.46
C ARG A 46 18.05 18.05 -13.75
N LEU A 47 19.24 18.65 -13.67
CA LEU A 47 20.10 18.87 -14.84
C LEU A 47 20.57 17.56 -15.48
N LEU A 48 20.94 16.57 -14.65
CA LEU A 48 21.30 15.24 -15.15
C LEU A 48 20.13 14.56 -15.88
N ARG A 49 18.90 14.71 -15.36
CA ARG A 49 17.69 14.20 -16.02
C ARG A 49 17.38 14.94 -17.32
N GLU A 50 17.53 16.26 -17.35
CA GLU A 50 17.40 17.08 -18.57
C GLU A 50 18.45 16.69 -19.63
N ALA A 51 19.65 16.29 -19.20
CA ALA A 51 20.70 15.77 -20.08
C ALA A 51 20.50 14.29 -20.50
N GLY A 52 19.39 13.65 -20.11
CA GLY A 52 19.08 12.25 -20.45
C GLY A 52 19.94 11.21 -19.71
N VAL A 53 20.57 11.58 -18.60
CA VAL A 53 21.37 10.66 -17.80
C VAL A 53 20.46 9.84 -16.90
N GLN A 54 20.42 8.52 -17.12
CA GLN A 54 19.76 7.59 -16.20
C GLN A 54 20.59 7.48 -14.92
N THR A 55 20.04 7.97 -13.82
CA THR A 55 20.70 7.90 -12.52
C THR A 55 20.83 6.44 -12.10
N ARG A 56 22.05 6.00 -11.82
CA ARG A 56 22.34 4.64 -11.34
C ARG A 56 21.45 4.34 -10.13
N PRO A 57 20.76 3.19 -10.08
CA PRO A 57 19.95 2.82 -8.93
C PRO A 57 20.86 2.78 -7.71
N ARG A 58 20.67 3.73 -6.80
CA ARG A 58 21.32 3.68 -5.49
C ARG A 58 20.60 2.59 -4.70
N GLY A 59 21.33 1.57 -4.27
CA GLY A 59 20.80 0.58 -3.33
C GLY A 59 20.27 1.30 -2.09
N GLY A 60 18.95 1.30 -1.91
CA GLY A 60 18.25 1.96 -0.81
C GLY A 60 17.31 3.06 -1.30
N ALA A 61 16.04 2.72 -1.48
CA ALA A 61 14.98 3.56 -2.04
C ALA A 61 14.63 4.79 -1.17
N ASP A 62 14.54 5.96 -1.80
CA ASP A 62 13.88 7.15 -1.27
C ASP A 62 12.37 6.88 -1.02
N PRO A 63 11.84 7.06 0.21
CA PRO A 63 10.47 6.65 0.53
C PRO A 63 9.36 7.58 0.02
N ALA A 64 9.68 8.66 -0.70
CA ALA A 64 8.76 9.77 -0.95
C ALA A 64 8.42 10.05 -2.43
N SER A 65 8.93 9.29 -3.42
CA SER A 65 8.55 9.50 -4.82
C SER A 65 7.28 8.70 -5.20
N PRO A 66 6.32 9.29 -5.94
CA PRO A 66 5.13 8.60 -6.43
C PRO A 66 5.46 7.43 -7.37
N GLU A 67 6.57 7.49 -8.10
CA GLU A 67 7.08 6.39 -8.93
C GLU A 67 7.54 5.20 -8.07
N THR A 68 8.19 5.47 -6.92
CA THR A 68 8.55 4.44 -5.94
C THR A 68 7.34 3.80 -5.27
N ARG A 69 6.18 4.47 -5.23
CA ARG A 69 4.93 3.88 -4.71
C ARG A 69 4.30 2.91 -5.72
N ALA A 70 4.40 3.23 -7.02
CA ALA A 70 3.95 2.36 -8.10
C ALA A 70 4.90 1.15 -8.27
N GLU A 71 6.22 1.37 -8.19
CA GLU A 71 7.20 0.27 -8.19
C GLU A 71 7.14 -0.56 -6.91
N ARG A 72 6.87 0.00 -5.72
CA ARG A 72 6.59 -0.80 -4.51
C ARG A 72 5.37 -1.70 -4.68
N GLN A 73 4.39 -1.29 -5.49
CA GLN A 73 3.23 -2.11 -5.78
C GLN A 73 3.56 -3.30 -6.70
N THR A 74 4.62 -3.20 -7.50
CA THR A 74 5.10 -4.27 -8.38
C THR A 74 6.22 -5.12 -7.75
N VAL A 75 7.05 -4.56 -6.85
CA VAL A 75 8.11 -5.29 -6.13
C VAL A 75 7.68 -5.88 -4.78
N ALA A 76 6.59 -5.40 -4.16
CA ALA A 76 5.97 -6.07 -3.00
C ALA A 76 5.43 -7.48 -3.37
N SER A 77 5.16 -7.71 -4.65
CA SER A 77 4.77 -9.01 -5.22
C SER A 77 5.95 -9.96 -5.48
N ALA A 78 7.21 -9.55 -5.28
CA ALA A 78 8.38 -10.34 -5.68
C ALA A 78 9.29 -10.84 -4.52
N SER A 79 8.97 -10.54 -3.25
CA SER A 79 9.84 -10.97 -2.12
C SER A 79 9.12 -11.57 -0.90
N ALA A 80 7.84 -11.92 -1.02
CA ALA A 80 7.18 -12.82 -0.06
C ALA A 80 7.19 -14.24 -0.66
N VAL A 81 8.05 -15.09 -0.10
CA VAL A 81 8.11 -16.52 -0.43
C VAL A 81 6.71 -17.14 -0.25
N GLU A 82 6.20 -17.76 -1.34
CA GLU A 82 5.19 -18.83 -1.38
C GLU A 82 3.72 -18.51 -0.99
N ALA A 83 3.13 -17.41 -1.46
CA ALA A 83 1.67 -17.32 -1.55
C ALA A 83 1.22 -16.46 -2.73
N ASP A 84 0.42 -17.03 -3.65
CA ASP A 84 -0.21 -16.31 -4.76
C ASP A 84 -0.85 -15.00 -4.26
N PRO A 85 -0.46 -13.82 -4.78
CA PRO A 85 -1.00 -12.54 -4.30
C PRO A 85 -2.53 -12.43 -4.44
N GLY A 86 -3.13 -13.19 -5.37
CA GLY A 86 -4.59 -13.31 -5.50
C GLY A 86 -5.26 -14.05 -4.33
N LEU A 87 -4.61 -15.05 -3.73
CA LEU A 87 -5.12 -15.79 -2.57
C LEU A 87 -5.01 -14.97 -1.29
N ILE A 88 -3.95 -14.17 -1.13
CA ILE A 88 -3.78 -13.23 0.00
C ILE A 88 -4.91 -12.19 -0.02
N ALA A 89 -5.17 -11.57 -1.18
CA ALA A 89 -6.27 -10.62 -1.32
C ALA A 89 -7.63 -11.28 -1.08
N ALA A 90 -7.83 -12.52 -1.52
CA ALA A 90 -9.06 -13.28 -1.29
C ALA A 90 -9.26 -13.63 0.20
N LEU A 91 -8.19 -13.94 0.93
CA LEU A 91 -8.21 -14.19 2.38
C LEU A 91 -8.62 -12.91 3.13
N GLU A 92 -7.97 -11.77 2.84
CA GLU A 92 -8.32 -10.48 3.44
C GLU A 92 -9.78 -10.09 3.15
N GLU A 93 -10.25 -10.28 1.92
CA GLU A 93 -11.64 -10.00 1.56
C GLU A 93 -12.61 -10.93 2.31
N ALA A 94 -12.26 -12.20 2.48
CA ALA A 94 -13.05 -13.17 3.25
C ALA A 94 -13.09 -12.81 4.74
N GLU A 95 -11.98 -12.41 5.35
CA GLU A 95 -11.92 -11.95 6.73
C GLU A 95 -12.78 -10.70 6.94
N GLN A 96 -12.71 -9.73 6.02
CA GLN A 96 -13.56 -8.54 6.07
C GLN A 96 -15.05 -8.89 5.98
N LYS A 97 -15.41 -9.89 5.16
CA LYS A 97 -16.79 -10.40 5.07
C LYS A 97 -17.23 -11.09 6.36
N VAL A 98 -16.36 -11.87 7.00
CA VAL A 98 -16.61 -12.50 8.31
C VAL A 98 -16.85 -11.43 9.37
N ARG A 99 -15.90 -10.48 9.54
CA ARG A 99 -16.02 -9.37 10.50
C ARG A 99 -17.32 -8.57 10.30
N LYS A 100 -17.69 -8.26 9.05
CA LYS A 100 -18.95 -7.58 8.72
C LYS A 100 -20.17 -8.43 9.10
N ALA A 101 -20.14 -9.74 8.87
CA ALA A 101 -21.25 -10.64 9.20
C ALA A 101 -21.43 -10.81 10.72
N GLU A 102 -20.34 -10.98 11.46
CA GLU A 102 -20.33 -11.07 12.93
C GLU A 102 -20.83 -9.79 13.59
N LYS A 103 -20.37 -8.62 13.11
CA LYS A 103 -20.88 -7.32 13.60
C LYS A 103 -22.40 -7.19 13.42
N ARG A 104 -22.95 -7.75 12.33
CA ARG A 104 -24.40 -7.75 12.07
C ARG A 104 -25.14 -8.77 12.94
N LEU A 105 -24.53 -9.92 13.24
CA LEU A 105 -25.06 -10.88 14.22
C LEU A 105 -25.11 -10.27 15.62
N ALA A 106 -24.00 -9.71 16.09
CA ALA A 106 -23.92 -9.05 17.40
C ALA A 106 -24.95 -7.91 17.55
N LYS A 107 -25.16 -7.11 16.49
CA LYS A 107 -26.22 -6.08 16.49
C LYS A 107 -27.62 -6.69 16.61
N ALA A 108 -27.89 -7.82 15.94
CA ALA A 108 -29.17 -8.50 16.03
C ALA A 108 -29.39 -9.15 17.41
N GLU A 109 -28.34 -9.69 18.02
CA GLU A 109 -28.37 -10.27 19.37
C GLU A 109 -28.64 -9.21 20.43
N ARG A 110 -27.95 -8.07 20.36
CA ARG A 110 -28.23 -6.92 21.23
C ARG A 110 -29.68 -6.43 21.09
N ALA A 111 -30.20 -6.37 19.85
CA ALA A 111 -31.59 -6.01 19.62
C ALA A 111 -32.57 -7.03 20.22
N ARG A 112 -32.29 -8.33 20.08
CA ARG A 112 -33.09 -9.39 20.71
C ARG A 112 -33.04 -9.31 22.24
N ALA A 113 -31.88 -9.04 22.83
CA ALA A 113 -31.69 -8.97 24.28
C ALA A 113 -32.51 -7.84 24.93
N ARG A 114 -32.77 -6.75 24.20
CA ARG A 114 -33.62 -5.64 24.65
C ARG A 114 -35.11 -5.99 24.69
N LEU A 115 -35.55 -7.03 23.98
CA LEU A 115 -36.96 -7.42 23.88
C LEU A 115 -37.32 -8.42 24.99
N THR A 116 -38.13 -7.97 25.95
CA THR A 116 -38.61 -8.79 27.06
C THR A 116 -40.10 -9.09 26.94
N ARG A 117 -40.64 -10.01 27.75
CA ARG A 117 -42.09 -10.26 27.82
C ARG A 117 -42.90 -9.02 28.19
N ARG A 118 -42.31 -8.10 28.95
CA ARG A 118 -42.92 -6.85 29.42
C ARG A 118 -42.89 -5.75 28.35
N THR A 119 -41.80 -5.67 27.60
CA THR A 119 -41.54 -4.55 26.68
C THR A 119 -41.89 -4.86 25.22
N SER A 120 -42.32 -6.08 24.90
CA SER A 120 -42.55 -6.48 23.50
C SER A 120 -43.51 -7.66 23.34
N THR A 121 -44.15 -7.71 22.17
CA THR A 121 -45.08 -8.77 21.82
C THR A 121 -44.37 -10.10 21.53
N LYS A 122 -45.12 -11.21 21.56
CA LYS A 122 -44.61 -12.55 21.17
C LYS A 122 -44.13 -12.56 19.72
N LYS A 123 -44.81 -11.83 18.83
CA LYS A 123 -44.49 -11.72 17.39
C LYS A 123 -43.13 -11.04 17.19
N GLU A 124 -42.88 -9.93 17.87
CA GLU A 124 -41.60 -9.20 17.79
C GLU A 124 -40.42 -10.02 18.31
N ARG A 125 -40.58 -10.70 19.45
CA ARG A 125 -39.54 -11.59 20.00
C ARG A 125 -39.21 -12.76 19.08
N ARG A 126 -40.23 -13.36 18.44
CA ARG A 126 -40.04 -14.41 17.42
C ARG A 126 -39.31 -13.87 16.20
N ALA A 127 -39.71 -12.70 15.69
CA ALA A 127 -39.04 -12.05 14.56
C ALA A 127 -37.57 -11.71 14.86
N ALA A 128 -37.27 -11.22 16.07
CA ALA A 128 -35.89 -10.96 16.48
C ALA A 128 -35.07 -12.24 16.61
N LYS A 129 -35.63 -13.32 17.18
CA LYS A 129 -34.99 -14.65 17.22
C LYS A 129 -34.68 -15.17 15.82
N GLU A 130 -35.62 -15.03 14.89
CA GLU A 130 -35.43 -15.43 13.49
C GLU A 130 -34.35 -14.58 12.80
N LYS A 131 -34.32 -13.26 13.04
CA LYS A 131 -33.26 -12.38 12.53
C LYS A 131 -31.88 -12.81 13.01
N VAL A 132 -31.73 -13.14 14.30
CA VAL A 132 -30.47 -13.68 14.86
C VAL A 132 -30.11 -15.01 14.19
N ALA A 133 -31.06 -15.93 14.03
CA ALA A 133 -30.84 -17.20 13.33
C ALA A 133 -30.40 -17.01 11.86
N LYS A 134 -31.00 -16.08 11.12
CA LYS A 134 -30.60 -15.75 9.74
C LYS A 134 -29.18 -15.17 9.69
N ARG A 135 -28.82 -14.29 10.63
CA ARG A 135 -27.48 -13.67 10.68
C ARG A 135 -26.39 -14.65 11.09
N SER A 136 -26.66 -15.53 12.04
CA SER A 136 -25.71 -16.57 12.47
C SER A 136 -25.39 -17.55 11.35
N ARG A 137 -26.40 -18.01 10.59
CA ARG A 137 -26.19 -18.82 9.38
C ARG A 137 -25.31 -18.11 8.35
N LYS A 138 -25.50 -16.81 8.15
CA LYS A 138 -24.69 -16.02 7.20
C LYS A 138 -23.24 -15.83 7.68
N ALA A 139 -23.04 -15.61 8.98
CA ALA A 139 -21.70 -15.55 9.58
C ALA A 139 -20.99 -16.90 9.47
N GLY A 140 -21.66 -18.01 9.78
CA GLY A 140 -21.12 -19.36 9.63
C GLY A 140 -20.72 -19.70 8.19
N LYS A 141 -21.52 -19.28 7.20
CA LYS A 141 -21.15 -19.45 5.77
C LYS A 141 -19.92 -18.63 5.38
N ALA A 142 -19.77 -17.42 5.92
CA ALA A 142 -18.58 -16.60 5.67
C ALA A 142 -17.33 -17.21 6.32
N ALA A 143 -17.44 -17.73 7.54
CA ALA A 143 -16.35 -18.39 8.25
C ALA A 143 -15.90 -19.67 7.53
N GLN A 144 -16.84 -20.48 7.04
CA GLN A 144 -16.52 -21.66 6.20
C GLN A 144 -15.76 -21.28 4.92
N ARG A 145 -16.10 -20.15 4.30
CA ARG A 145 -15.38 -19.68 3.10
C ARG A 145 -13.96 -19.23 3.43
N LEU A 146 -13.76 -18.56 4.57
CA LEU A 146 -12.43 -18.19 5.06
C LEU A 146 -11.59 -19.43 5.36
N GLN A 147 -12.18 -20.43 6.03
CA GLN A 147 -11.52 -21.71 6.33
C GLN A 147 -11.08 -22.43 5.05
N ARG A 148 -11.95 -22.52 4.04
CA ARG A 148 -11.62 -23.12 2.75
C ARG A 148 -10.44 -22.42 2.06
N ILE A 149 -10.41 -21.08 2.09
CA ILE A 149 -9.29 -20.31 1.50
C ILE A 149 -7.99 -20.61 2.26
N ARG A 150 -8.04 -20.72 3.59
CA ARG A 150 -6.89 -21.08 4.41
C ARG A 150 -6.39 -22.49 4.13
N GLU A 151 -7.28 -23.46 3.96
CA GLU A 151 -6.94 -24.84 3.57
C GLU A 151 -6.32 -24.89 2.16
N GLN A 152 -6.82 -24.08 1.22
CA GLN A 152 -6.24 -23.93 -0.12
C GLN A 152 -4.82 -23.34 -0.10
N MET A 153 -4.50 -22.51 0.87
CA MET A 153 -3.13 -22.00 1.07
C MET A 153 -2.21 -23.07 1.67
N ASP A 154 -2.66 -23.83 2.69
CA ASP A 154 -1.85 -24.89 3.33
C ASP A 154 -1.51 -26.06 2.39
N SER A 155 -2.41 -26.36 1.45
CA SER A 155 -2.26 -27.44 0.46
C SER A 155 -1.39 -27.07 -0.74
N ARG A 156 -1.14 -25.78 -0.99
CA ARG A 156 -0.25 -25.31 -2.07
C ARG A 156 1.19 -25.08 -1.62
N GLY A 157 1.43 -24.91 -0.31
CA GLY A 157 2.76 -24.72 0.26
C GLY A 157 3.44 -26.01 0.75
N ARG A 158 3.01 -27.18 0.26
CA ARG A 158 3.64 -28.49 0.52
C ARG A 158 4.22 -29.09 -0.76
#